data_AF-A0A0Q6ZWM8-F1
#
_entry.id   AF-A0A0Q6ZWM8-F1
#
_cell.length_a   1.000
_cell.length_b   1.000
_cell.length_c   1.000
_cell.angle_alpha   90.00
_cell.angle_beta   90.00
_cell.angle_gamma   90.00
#
_symmetry.space_group_name_H-M   'P 1'
#
loop_
_entity.id
_entity.type
_entity.pdbx_description
1 polymer ?
#
loop_
_entity_poly.entity_id
_entity_poly.type
_entity_poly.pdbx_seq_one_letter_code
_entity_poly.pdbx_strand_id
1 'polypeptide(L)'
;MPFLALFLAGPAALSAAQAAEGSCADIQDQAGLYTACRFDPSDVDIRLHLADPEGRIYGGFDPLRRQLWAERRLLLFAMNAGMYHDDRSPVGLFLDNQRVVKPLITGGGWGNFHLLPNGVFLMKDGRAEVMETLAYQKSGVTPDFATQSGPMLVIDGKLHPRFLADSDSLKIRNGVGVDAQGRVHMVISKVPVRFYDFATLFRDRLGCRNALYLDGSISSAFIADQNRDDRLFPMGPILSVSMPIPQ
;
A
#
# COMPACT_ATOMS: atom_id res chain seq x y z
N MET A 1 -5.23 12.87 -70.47
CA MET A 1 -6.20 12.64 -69.39
C MET A 1 -5.84 11.36 -68.66
N PRO A 2 -5.34 11.45 -67.42
CA PRO A 2 -5.59 10.41 -66.44
C PRO A 2 -6.27 10.97 -65.19
N PHE A 3 -7.11 10.13 -64.59
CA PHE A 3 -8.00 10.37 -63.47
C PHE A 3 -7.27 10.82 -62.21
N LEU A 4 -7.73 11.92 -61.59
CA LEU A 4 -7.36 12.31 -60.23
C LEU A 4 -8.42 11.73 -59.28
N ALA A 5 -8.05 10.69 -58.52
CA ALA A 5 -8.90 10.08 -57.53
C ALA A 5 -9.02 10.99 -56.30
N LEU A 6 -10.24 11.40 -55.97
CA LEU A 6 -10.58 12.21 -54.81
C LEU A 6 -10.64 11.30 -53.56
N PHE A 7 -9.62 11.34 -52.72
CA PHE A 7 -9.64 10.67 -51.41
C PHE A 7 -10.49 11.50 -50.43
N LEU A 8 -11.68 11.00 -50.10
CA LEU A 8 -12.52 11.51 -49.02
C LEU A 8 -11.88 11.15 -47.67
N ALA A 9 -11.29 12.15 -47.01
CA ALA A 9 -10.83 12.02 -45.62
C ALA A 9 -12.05 11.95 -44.70
N GLY A 10 -12.36 10.75 -44.20
CA GLY A 10 -13.38 10.55 -43.18
C GLY A 10 -12.93 11.12 -41.81
N PRO A 11 -13.83 11.71 -41.02
CA PRO A 11 -13.48 12.23 -39.70
C PRO A 11 -13.06 11.08 -38.77
N ALA A 12 -11.83 11.15 -38.28
CA ALA A 12 -11.33 10.27 -37.24
C ALA A 12 -12.14 10.52 -35.96
N ALA A 13 -13.01 9.58 -35.61
CA ALA A 13 -13.70 9.56 -34.34
C ALA A 13 -12.65 9.42 -33.22
N LEU A 14 -12.39 10.52 -32.51
CA LEU A 14 -11.68 10.51 -31.23
C LEU A 14 -12.51 9.69 -30.25
N SER A 15 -12.08 8.45 -30.00
CA SER A 15 -12.69 7.57 -29.01
C SER A 15 -12.40 8.13 -27.61
N ALA A 16 -13.36 8.87 -27.06
CA ALA A 16 -13.40 9.24 -25.65
C ALA A 16 -13.82 8.01 -24.84
N ALA A 17 -12.85 7.18 -24.48
CA ALA A 17 -13.04 6.07 -23.56
C ALA A 17 -11.79 5.89 -22.68
N GLN A 18 -11.41 6.93 -21.92
CA GLN A 18 -10.85 6.66 -20.61
C GLN A 18 -12.03 6.33 -19.69
N ALA A 19 -12.42 5.06 -19.69
CA ALA A 19 -13.14 4.54 -18.53
C ALA A 19 -12.27 4.82 -17.31
N ALA A 20 -12.86 5.37 -16.25
CA ALA A 20 -12.22 5.40 -14.95
C ALA A 20 -11.83 3.96 -14.60
N GLU A 21 -10.56 3.61 -14.77
CA GLU A 21 -10.01 2.40 -14.17
C GLU A 21 -10.34 2.51 -12.68
N GLY A 22 -11.09 1.55 -12.15
CA GLY A 22 -11.33 1.47 -10.72
C GLY A 22 -10.00 1.58 -9.98
N SER A 23 -10.01 2.16 -8.78
CA SER A 23 -8.78 2.37 -8.02
C SER A 23 -8.00 1.07 -7.81
N CYS A 24 -8.64 -0.10 -7.90
CA CYS A 24 -8.04 -1.42 -7.81
C CYS A 24 -8.24 -2.25 -9.09
N ALA A 25 -7.17 -2.89 -9.56
CA ALA A 25 -7.21 -3.84 -10.68
C ALA A 25 -6.37 -5.08 -10.41
N ASP A 26 -6.69 -6.17 -11.11
CA ASP A 26 -5.81 -7.34 -11.17
C ASP A 26 -4.71 -7.12 -12.20
N ILE A 27 -3.47 -7.37 -11.80
CA ILE A 27 -2.29 -7.26 -12.67
C ILE A 27 -1.60 -8.62 -12.68
N GLN A 28 -1.32 -9.11 -13.89
CA GLN A 28 -0.40 -10.21 -14.11
C GLN A 28 0.97 -9.66 -14.48
N ASP A 29 2.01 -10.08 -13.76
CA ASP A 29 3.40 -9.73 -14.04
C ASP A 29 4.29 -10.95 -13.80
N GLN A 30 5.02 -11.37 -14.84
CA GLN A 30 5.78 -12.61 -14.83
C GLN A 30 4.87 -13.81 -14.45
N ALA A 31 5.25 -14.57 -13.42
CA ALA A 31 4.46 -15.67 -12.87
C ALA A 31 3.50 -15.23 -11.73
N GLY A 32 3.50 -13.95 -11.38
CA GLY A 32 2.69 -13.39 -10.30
C GLY A 32 1.33 -12.91 -10.79
N LEU A 33 0.34 -13.01 -9.89
CA LEU A 33 -0.97 -12.37 -10.00
C LEU A 33 -1.17 -11.50 -8.77
N TYR A 34 -1.60 -10.26 -8.97
CA TYR A 34 -1.69 -9.24 -7.92
C TYR A 34 -3.01 -8.52 -8.00
N THR A 35 -3.57 -8.14 -6.86
CA THR A 35 -4.52 -7.04 -6.78
C THR A 35 -3.73 -5.79 -6.43
N ALA A 36 -3.70 -4.83 -7.35
CA ALA A 36 -2.97 -3.58 -7.21
C ALA A 36 -3.95 -2.42 -7.20
N CYS A 37 -3.89 -1.63 -6.12
CA CYS A 37 -4.70 -0.45 -5.96
C CYS A 37 -3.84 0.81 -5.98
N ARG A 38 -4.31 1.86 -6.64
CA ARG A 38 -3.64 3.16 -6.76
C ARG A 38 -4.57 4.27 -6.30
N PHE A 39 -4.09 5.10 -5.38
CA PHE A 39 -4.83 6.21 -4.80
C PHE A 39 -4.01 7.50 -4.84
N ASP A 40 -4.64 8.61 -5.21
CA ASP A 40 -4.04 9.93 -5.07
C ASP A 40 -4.45 10.53 -3.72
N PRO A 41 -3.51 10.85 -2.81
CA PRO A 41 -3.81 11.52 -1.55
C PRO A 41 -4.58 12.86 -1.68
N SER A 42 -4.60 13.50 -2.86
CA SER A 42 -5.42 14.70 -3.08
C SER A 42 -6.91 14.42 -3.18
N ASP A 43 -7.29 13.20 -3.58
CA ASP A 43 -8.66 12.84 -3.94
C ASP A 43 -9.36 12.02 -2.85
N VAL A 44 -8.57 11.34 -2.01
CA VAL A 44 -9.05 10.45 -0.96
C VAL A 44 -8.25 10.61 0.33
N ASP A 45 -8.83 10.25 1.47
CA ASP A 45 -8.13 10.25 2.75
C ASP A 45 -7.53 8.86 3.00
N ILE A 46 -6.20 8.82 3.05
CA ILE A 46 -5.43 7.65 3.44
C ILE A 46 -5.15 7.76 4.94
N ARG A 47 -5.39 6.69 5.71
CA ARG A 47 -5.18 6.71 7.17
C ARG A 47 -4.64 5.38 7.69
N LEU A 48 -3.87 5.46 8.77
CA LEU A 48 -3.54 4.30 9.61
C LEU A 48 -4.50 4.21 10.79
N HIS A 49 -4.86 2.99 11.14
CA HIS A 49 -5.76 2.70 12.26
C HIS A 49 -5.20 1.55 13.10
N LEU A 50 -5.37 1.64 14.41
CA LEU A 50 -5.01 0.57 15.35
C LEU A 50 -6.14 0.29 16.34
N ALA A 51 -6.69 1.34 16.95
CA ALA A 51 -7.73 1.26 17.96
C ALA A 51 -8.80 2.34 17.76
N ASP A 52 -9.98 2.09 18.31
CA ASP A 52 -11.06 3.08 18.40
C ASP A 52 -10.74 4.20 19.42
N PRO A 53 -11.57 5.27 19.51
CA PRO A 53 -11.37 6.35 20.45
C PRO A 53 -11.34 5.93 21.93
N GLU A 54 -11.91 4.77 22.28
CA GLU A 54 -11.86 4.19 23.63
C GLU A 54 -10.61 3.33 23.86
N GLY A 55 -9.73 3.20 22.86
CA GLY A 55 -8.48 2.46 22.93
C GLY A 55 -8.62 0.96 22.69
N ARG A 56 -9.77 0.48 22.19
CA ARG A 56 -9.96 -0.93 21.83
C ARG A 56 -9.45 -1.18 20.42
N ILE A 57 -8.57 -2.16 20.26
CA ILE A 57 -8.03 -2.56 18.95
C ILE A 57 -9.18 -2.93 18.00
N TYR A 58 -9.19 -2.37 16.79
CA TYR A 58 -10.23 -2.69 15.81
C TYR A 58 -10.25 -4.18 15.48
N GLY A 59 -9.09 -4.78 15.24
CA GLY A 59 -8.98 -6.21 14.98
C GLY A 59 -9.56 -6.67 13.64
N GLY A 60 -10.10 -5.78 12.81
CA GLY A 60 -10.84 -6.14 11.61
C GLY A 60 -11.43 -4.95 10.88
N PHE A 61 -11.90 -5.17 9.65
CA PHE A 61 -12.50 -4.11 8.83
C PHE A 61 -13.90 -3.72 9.31
N ASP A 62 -14.71 -4.65 9.81
CA ASP A 62 -16.08 -4.36 10.27
C ASP A 62 -16.14 -3.33 11.42
N PRO A 63 -15.35 -3.45 12.50
CA PRO A 63 -15.25 -2.41 13.52
C PRO A 63 -14.77 -1.06 12.97
N LEU A 64 -13.75 -1.07 12.11
CA LEU A 64 -13.25 0.13 11.46
C LEU A 64 -14.31 0.81 10.59
N ARG A 65 -15.05 0.06 9.79
CA ARG A 65 -16.15 0.55 8.94
C ARG A 65 -17.24 1.22 9.75
N ARG A 66 -17.63 0.62 10.88
CA ARG A 66 -18.63 1.23 11.78
C ARG A 66 -18.13 2.55 12.36
N GLN A 67 -16.87 2.61 12.77
CA GLN A 67 -16.28 3.86 13.27
C GLN A 67 -16.27 4.94 12.18
N LEU A 68 -15.74 4.62 10.99
CA LEU A 68 -15.68 5.57 9.88
C LEU A 68 -17.08 6.05 9.46
N TRP A 69 -18.08 5.17 9.49
CA TRP A 69 -19.46 5.54 9.22
C TRP A 69 -20.01 6.55 10.25
N ALA A 70 -19.71 6.35 11.55
CA ALA A 70 -20.06 7.31 12.60
C ALA A 70 -19.37 8.66 12.40
N GLU A 71 -18.17 8.66 11.81
CA GLU A 71 -17.41 9.85 11.40
C GLU A 71 -17.85 10.43 10.04
N ARG A 72 -18.95 9.94 9.46
CA ARG A 72 -19.47 10.36 8.15
C ARG A 72 -18.49 10.12 7.01
N ARG A 73 -17.77 9.00 7.06
CA ARG A 73 -16.82 8.55 6.05
C ARG A 73 -17.20 7.19 5.49
N LEU A 74 -17.06 7.04 4.18
CA LEU A 74 -17.22 5.76 3.50
C LEU A 74 -15.85 5.10 3.31
N LEU A 75 -15.70 3.87 3.79
CA LEU A 75 -14.50 3.07 3.52
C LEU A 75 -14.54 2.56 2.07
N LEU A 76 -13.50 2.83 1.30
CA LEU A 76 -13.35 2.39 -0.09
C LEU A 76 -12.42 1.18 -0.20
N PHE A 77 -11.30 1.23 0.55
CA PHE A 77 -10.29 0.19 0.59
C PHE A 77 -9.67 0.10 1.98
N ALA A 78 -9.30 -1.10 2.42
CA ALA A 78 -8.39 -1.28 3.54
C ALA A 78 -7.58 -2.57 3.40
N MET A 79 -6.39 -2.60 4.00
CA MET A 79 -5.59 -3.81 4.18
C MET A 79 -4.84 -3.78 5.50
N ASN A 80 -4.38 -4.92 5.99
CA ASN A 80 -3.45 -4.92 7.12
C ASN A 80 -2.15 -4.19 6.75
N ALA A 81 -1.57 -3.46 7.69
CA ALA A 81 -0.43 -2.59 7.48
C ALA A 81 0.87 -3.22 8.04
N GLY A 82 1.63 -2.47 8.85
CA GLY A 82 2.88 -2.94 9.43
C GLY A 82 2.72 -4.21 10.28
N MET A 83 3.84 -4.92 10.47
CA MET A 83 3.90 -6.14 11.28
C MET A 83 3.46 -5.89 12.72
N TYR A 84 2.83 -6.90 13.32
CA TYR A 84 2.30 -6.86 14.67
C TYR A 84 2.57 -8.16 15.43
N HIS A 85 2.53 -8.08 16.76
CA HIS A 85 2.63 -9.22 17.68
C HIS A 85 1.27 -9.92 17.83
N ASP A 86 1.22 -11.09 18.45
CA ASP A 86 -0.04 -11.84 18.65
C ASP A 86 -1.12 -11.06 19.42
N ASP A 87 -0.72 -10.09 20.24
CA ASP A 87 -1.63 -9.16 20.93
C ASP A 87 -2.22 -8.06 20.02
N ARG A 88 -1.76 -8.01 18.76
CA ARG A 88 -2.05 -7.05 17.68
C ARG A 88 -1.34 -5.70 17.82
N SER A 89 -0.43 -5.57 18.78
CA SER A 89 0.38 -4.37 18.91
C SER A 89 1.43 -4.30 17.78
N PRO A 90 1.72 -3.11 17.23
CA PRO A 90 2.74 -2.94 16.19
C PRO A 90 4.12 -3.40 16.67
N VAL A 91 4.89 -4.02 15.78
CA VAL A 91 6.28 -4.45 16.05
C VAL A 91 7.21 -3.24 16.12
N GLY A 92 7.18 -2.38 15.09
CA GLY A 92 8.02 -1.18 14.99
C GLY A 92 7.24 0.12 15.22
N LEU A 93 7.80 1.24 14.75
CA LEU A 93 7.16 2.55 14.80
C LEU A 93 5.68 2.45 14.42
N PHE A 94 4.82 2.97 15.29
CA PHE A 94 3.45 3.29 14.95
C PHE A 94 3.14 4.65 15.56
N LEU A 95 2.89 5.61 14.70
CA LEU A 95 2.57 6.98 15.05
C LEU A 95 1.20 7.29 14.45
N ASP A 96 0.29 7.80 15.27
CA ASP A 96 -1.04 8.21 14.85
C ASP A 96 -1.39 9.55 15.51
N ASN A 97 -1.81 10.53 14.72
CA ASN A 97 -2.07 11.91 15.12
C ASN A 97 -0.95 12.48 16.01
N GLN A 98 0.31 12.37 15.53
CA GLN A 98 1.52 12.81 16.24
C GLN A 98 1.80 12.14 17.59
N ARG A 99 1.00 11.15 17.99
CA ARG A 99 1.24 10.32 19.17
C ARG A 99 2.02 9.07 18.77
N VAL A 100 3.21 8.92 19.33
CA VAL A 100 4.01 7.69 19.21
C VAL A 100 3.38 6.61 20.09
N VAL A 101 2.81 5.58 19.46
CA VAL A 101 2.26 4.39 20.15
C VAL A 101 3.36 3.35 20.36
N LYS A 102 4.24 3.19 19.37
CA LYS A 102 5.43 2.33 19.41
C LYS A 102 6.62 3.09 18.83
N PRO A 103 7.81 3.02 19.45
CA PRO A 103 8.98 3.75 18.97
C PRO A 103 9.59 3.11 17.71
N LEU A 104 10.39 3.89 16.98
CA LEU A 104 11.18 3.43 15.86
C LEU A 104 12.21 2.38 16.31
N ILE A 105 12.31 1.26 15.58
CA ILE A 105 13.33 0.24 15.80
C ILE A 105 14.39 0.33 14.70
N THR A 106 15.63 0.63 15.08
CA THR A 106 16.76 0.76 14.13
C THR A 106 17.70 -0.46 14.13
N GLY A 107 17.55 -1.35 15.13
CA GLY A 107 18.36 -2.55 15.29
C GLY A 107 17.87 -3.75 14.48
N GLY A 108 18.75 -4.72 14.27
CA GLY A 108 18.40 -6.04 13.72
C GLY A 108 17.75 -6.98 14.76
N GLY A 109 17.36 -8.17 14.31
CA GLY A 109 16.61 -9.18 15.08
C GLY A 109 16.12 -10.33 14.19
N TRP A 110 15.08 -11.05 14.59
CA TRP A 110 14.57 -12.23 13.87
C TRP A 110 13.31 -11.95 13.04
N GLY A 111 13.16 -12.62 11.89
CA GLY A 111 11.99 -12.50 11.01
C GLY A 111 12.11 -11.39 9.94
N ASN A 112 11.09 -11.27 9.08
CA ASN A 112 11.11 -10.37 7.92
C ASN A 112 11.32 -8.89 8.31
N PHE A 113 10.79 -8.46 9.46
CA PHE A 113 10.99 -7.11 10.00
C PHE A 113 12.48 -6.73 10.12
N HIS A 114 13.33 -7.73 10.34
CA HIS A 114 14.76 -7.56 10.56
C HIS A 114 15.60 -7.97 9.33
N LEU A 115 14.95 -8.27 8.20
CA LEU A 115 15.62 -8.34 6.91
C LEU A 115 15.95 -6.92 6.47
N LEU A 116 17.08 -6.39 6.97
CA LEU A 116 17.49 -5.00 6.75
C LEU A 116 18.01 -4.77 5.32
N PRO A 117 17.77 -3.57 4.74
CA PRO A 117 17.04 -2.45 5.33
C PRO A 117 15.51 -2.64 5.41
N ASN A 118 14.93 -2.18 6.53
CA ASN A 118 13.50 -2.00 6.71
C ASN A 118 13.13 -0.52 6.57
N GLY A 119 11.86 -0.15 6.72
CA GLY A 119 11.46 1.23 6.45
C GLY A 119 10.13 1.64 7.04
N VAL A 120 9.77 2.89 6.75
CA VAL A 120 8.62 3.59 7.28
C VAL A 120 7.76 4.09 6.12
N PHE A 121 6.49 3.70 6.11
CA PHE A 121 5.47 4.39 5.35
C PHE A 121 4.91 5.51 6.23
N LEU A 122 4.84 6.72 5.70
CA LEU A 122 4.37 7.89 6.42
C LEU A 122 3.52 8.78 5.54
N MET A 123 2.69 9.59 6.20
CA MET A 123 1.96 10.68 5.58
C MET A 123 2.27 11.99 6.31
N LYS A 124 2.51 13.04 5.55
CA LYS A 124 2.79 14.37 6.07
C LYS A 124 2.21 15.44 5.15
N ASP A 125 1.33 16.28 5.69
CA ASP A 125 0.75 17.43 4.99
C ASP A 125 0.13 17.03 3.63
N GLY A 126 -0.60 15.91 3.62
CA GLY A 126 -1.23 15.35 2.41
C GLY A 126 -0.28 14.62 1.45
N ARG A 127 1.01 14.46 1.78
CA ARG A 127 1.98 13.72 0.97
C ARG A 127 2.33 12.38 1.60
N ALA A 128 2.30 11.33 0.78
CA ALA A 128 2.76 10.00 1.15
C ALA A 128 4.25 9.84 0.86
N GLU A 129 4.98 9.18 1.76
CA GLU A 129 6.36 8.79 1.53
C GLU A 129 6.65 7.40 2.08
N VAL A 130 7.61 6.72 1.43
CA VAL A 130 8.25 5.52 1.96
C VAL A 130 9.73 5.82 2.10
N MET A 131 10.26 5.64 3.31
CA MET A 131 11.66 5.92 3.63
C MET A 131 12.33 4.70 4.24
N GLU A 132 13.61 4.49 3.95
CA GLU A 132 14.45 3.57 4.73
C GLU A 132 14.56 4.07 6.18
N THR A 133 14.58 3.16 7.16
CA THR A 133 14.50 3.49 8.58
C THR A 133 15.56 4.48 9.08
N LEU A 134 16.83 4.31 8.72
CA LEU A 134 17.88 5.22 9.14
C LEU A 134 17.81 6.57 8.39
N ALA A 135 17.36 6.56 7.13
CA ALA A 135 17.06 7.79 6.39
C ALA A 135 15.90 8.57 7.03
N TYR A 136 14.82 7.88 7.41
CA TYR A 136 13.71 8.47 8.17
C TYR A 136 14.21 9.10 9.48
N GLN A 137 14.99 8.36 10.27
CA GLN A 137 15.55 8.86 11.53
C GLN A 137 16.40 10.14 11.32
N LYS A 138 17.23 10.17 10.28
CA LYS A 138 18.10 11.32 9.96
C LYS A 138 17.32 12.52 9.42
N SER A 139 16.18 12.30 8.77
CA SER A 139 15.37 13.37 8.20
C SER A 139 14.79 14.32 9.25
N GLY A 140 14.54 13.82 10.47
CA GLY A 140 13.87 14.56 11.53
C GLY A 140 12.39 14.87 11.23
N VAL A 141 11.80 14.28 10.18
CA VAL A 141 10.40 14.51 9.84
C VAL A 141 9.49 14.04 10.98
N THR A 142 8.49 14.86 11.30
CA THR A 142 7.40 14.48 12.20
C THR A 142 6.15 14.27 11.37
N PRO A 143 5.82 13.01 11.02
CA PRO A 143 4.66 12.72 10.18
C PRO A 143 3.35 12.89 10.95
N ASP A 144 2.24 13.02 10.22
CA ASP A 144 0.90 13.05 10.81
C ASP A 144 0.53 11.64 11.31
N PHE A 145 0.90 10.62 10.55
CA PHE A 145 0.91 9.22 10.95
C PHE A 145 1.99 8.43 10.20
N ALA A 146 2.47 7.34 10.81
CA ALA A 146 3.48 6.46 10.22
C ALA A 146 3.42 5.04 10.76
N THR A 147 3.80 4.08 9.92
CA THR A 147 4.02 2.68 10.31
C THR A 147 5.35 2.19 9.78
N GLN A 148 6.13 1.54 10.65
CA GLN A 148 7.34 0.85 10.27
C GLN A 148 7.04 -0.61 9.99
N SER A 149 7.65 -1.12 8.92
CA SER A 149 7.62 -2.53 8.55
C SER A 149 8.92 -2.89 7.84
N GLY A 150 9.06 -4.12 7.37
CA GLY A 150 10.23 -4.51 6.60
C GLY A 150 10.11 -5.90 6.04
N PRO A 151 10.87 -6.23 4.99
CA PRO A 151 11.94 -5.41 4.38
C PRO A 151 11.44 -4.22 3.55
N MET A 152 12.32 -3.26 3.26
CA MET A 152 12.13 -2.37 2.10
C MET A 152 12.05 -3.23 0.83
N LEU A 153 11.16 -2.89 -0.09
CA LEU A 153 11.08 -3.57 -1.39
C LEU A 153 11.98 -2.90 -2.41
N VAL A 154 11.85 -1.57 -2.50
CA VAL A 154 12.62 -0.70 -3.41
C VAL A 154 13.16 0.47 -2.60
N ILE A 155 14.44 0.80 -2.79
CA ILE A 155 15.15 1.89 -2.12
C ILE A 155 15.81 2.74 -3.20
N ASP A 156 15.34 3.98 -3.38
CA ASP A 156 15.84 4.90 -4.41
C ASP A 156 15.92 4.27 -5.82
N GLY A 157 14.91 3.48 -6.19
CA GLY A 157 14.83 2.79 -7.47
C GLY A 157 15.69 1.52 -7.57
N LYS A 158 16.34 1.08 -6.49
CA LYS A 158 17.08 -0.19 -6.43
C LYS A 158 16.30 -1.22 -5.63
N LEU A 159 16.33 -2.48 -6.05
CA LEU A 159 15.74 -3.56 -5.24
C LEU A 159 16.55 -3.77 -3.97
N HIS A 160 15.88 -4.28 -2.94
CA HIS A 160 16.57 -4.68 -1.71
C HIS A 160 17.72 -5.68 -2.03
N PRO A 161 18.94 -5.45 -1.50
CA PRO A 161 20.15 -6.20 -1.90
C PRO A 161 20.17 -7.68 -1.50
N ARG A 162 19.14 -8.14 -0.78
CA ARG A 162 19.02 -9.53 -0.28
C ARG A 162 17.97 -10.34 -1.04
N PHE A 163 17.27 -9.73 -1.99
CA PHE A 163 16.27 -10.43 -2.78
C PHE A 163 16.96 -11.19 -3.91
N LEU A 164 16.78 -12.50 -3.90
CA LEU A 164 17.33 -13.39 -4.91
C LEU A 164 16.27 -13.69 -5.97
N ALA A 165 16.64 -13.56 -7.24
CA ALA A 165 15.77 -13.88 -8.35
C ALA A 165 15.44 -15.39 -8.41
N ASP A 166 16.25 -16.25 -7.82
CA ASP A 166 16.07 -17.70 -7.77
C ASP A 166 15.66 -18.21 -6.37
N SER A 167 15.21 -17.31 -5.48
CA SER A 167 14.72 -17.66 -4.14
C SER A 167 13.59 -18.70 -4.17
N ASP A 168 13.67 -19.72 -3.32
CA ASP A 168 12.60 -20.70 -3.11
C ASP A 168 11.48 -20.21 -2.15
N SER A 169 11.69 -19.09 -1.46
CA SER A 169 10.70 -18.47 -0.56
C SER A 169 9.51 -17.85 -1.31
N LEU A 170 8.48 -18.67 -1.54
CA LEU A 170 7.20 -18.27 -2.11
C LEU A 170 6.15 -18.06 -1.02
N LYS A 171 5.60 -16.85 -0.92
CA LYS A 171 4.53 -16.50 0.04
C LYS A 171 3.56 -15.49 -0.57
N ILE A 172 2.36 -15.41 -0.02
CA ILE A 172 1.51 -14.24 -0.25
C ILE A 172 2.23 -13.01 0.31
N ARG A 173 2.24 -11.91 -0.45
CA ARG A 173 2.93 -10.67 -0.11
C ARG A 173 1.95 -9.51 -0.08
N ASN A 174 2.20 -8.57 0.82
CA ASN A 174 1.47 -7.33 0.99
C ASN A 174 2.50 -6.18 1.02
N GLY A 175 2.22 -5.07 0.35
CA GLY A 175 3.17 -3.97 0.26
C GLY A 175 2.51 -2.65 -0.10
N VAL A 176 3.24 -1.58 0.22
CA VAL A 176 2.88 -0.20 -0.12
C VAL A 176 4.05 0.48 -0.82
N GLY A 177 3.79 1.28 -1.84
CA GLY A 177 4.79 2.08 -2.54
C GLY A 177 4.26 3.44 -2.94
N VAL A 178 5.17 4.37 -3.21
CA VAL A 178 4.81 5.71 -3.70
C VAL A 178 5.52 5.95 -5.02
N ASP A 179 4.74 6.31 -6.05
CA ASP A 179 5.28 6.64 -7.37
C ASP A 179 5.77 8.09 -7.46
N ALA A 180 6.37 8.44 -8.59
CA ALA A 180 6.93 9.78 -8.80
C ALA A 180 5.87 10.92 -8.82
N GLN A 181 4.58 10.58 -8.92
CA GLN A 181 3.48 11.53 -8.84
C GLN A 181 2.95 11.69 -7.41
N GLY A 182 3.47 10.91 -6.44
CA GLY A 182 2.99 10.92 -5.06
C GLY A 182 1.78 10.02 -4.83
N ARG A 183 1.37 9.21 -5.82
CA ARG A 183 0.25 8.29 -5.67
C ARG A 183 0.69 7.06 -4.89
N VAL A 184 -0.19 6.59 -4.01
CA VAL A 184 0.06 5.43 -3.15
C VAL A 184 -0.43 4.17 -3.84
N HIS A 185 0.48 3.22 -4.01
CA HIS A 185 0.22 1.89 -4.53
C HIS A 185 0.11 0.92 -3.36
N MET A 186 -1.03 0.26 -3.23
CA MET A 186 -1.32 -0.74 -2.20
C MET A 186 -1.58 -2.07 -2.89
N VAL A 187 -0.72 -3.07 -2.65
CA VAL A 187 -0.68 -4.28 -3.48
C VAL A 187 -0.64 -5.53 -2.64
N ILE A 188 -1.47 -6.52 -3.01
CA ILE A 188 -1.47 -7.85 -2.42
C ILE A 188 -1.31 -8.89 -3.54
N SER A 189 -0.39 -9.83 -3.38
CA SER A 189 -0.29 -10.96 -4.31
C SER A 189 -1.44 -11.94 -4.09
N LYS A 190 -2.08 -12.40 -5.18
CA LYS A 190 -3.14 -13.42 -5.15
C LYS A 190 -2.58 -14.85 -5.15
N VAL A 191 -1.31 -14.99 -5.50
CA VAL A 191 -0.56 -16.25 -5.49
C VAL A 191 0.75 -16.08 -4.72
N PRO A 192 1.37 -17.16 -4.22
CA PRO A 192 2.68 -17.10 -3.61
C PRO A 192 3.75 -16.60 -4.60
N VAL A 193 4.51 -15.57 -4.21
CA VAL A 193 5.57 -14.98 -5.03
C VAL A 193 6.86 -14.78 -4.22
N ARG A 194 7.98 -14.67 -4.93
CA ARG A 194 9.28 -14.29 -4.36
C ARG A 194 9.24 -12.82 -3.95
N PHE A 195 10.06 -12.45 -2.97
CA PHE A 195 10.29 -11.02 -2.67
C PHE A 195 10.83 -10.27 -3.89
N TYR A 196 11.71 -10.93 -4.66
CA TYR A 196 12.27 -10.35 -5.89
C TYR A 196 11.17 -9.94 -6.87
N ASP A 197 10.25 -10.84 -7.20
CA ASP A 197 9.14 -10.55 -8.13
C ASP A 197 8.25 -9.42 -7.65
N PHE A 198 7.92 -9.45 -6.36
CA PHE A 198 7.08 -8.43 -5.76
C PHE A 198 7.75 -7.06 -5.79
N ALA A 199 9.05 -7.00 -5.50
CA ALA A 199 9.80 -5.75 -5.57
C ALA A 199 9.99 -5.24 -7.02
N THR A 200 10.18 -6.14 -7.99
CA THR A 200 10.25 -5.76 -9.41
C THR A 200 8.92 -5.21 -9.91
N LEU A 201 7.77 -5.74 -9.45
CA LEU A 201 6.46 -5.17 -9.78
C LEU A 201 6.39 -3.70 -9.36
N PHE A 202 6.73 -3.40 -8.09
CA PHE A 202 6.74 -2.02 -7.58
C PHE A 202 7.69 -1.11 -8.38
N ARG A 203 8.92 -1.55 -8.63
CA ARG A 203 9.93 -0.74 -9.31
C ARG A 203 9.60 -0.53 -10.79
N ASP A 204 9.35 -1.62 -11.51
CA ASP A 204 9.37 -1.65 -12.97
C ASP A 204 7.99 -1.40 -13.59
N ARG A 205 6.92 -1.89 -12.95
CA ARG A 205 5.54 -1.76 -13.47
C ARG A 205 4.79 -0.59 -12.84
N LEU A 206 4.94 -0.40 -11.53
CA LEU A 206 4.24 0.65 -10.78
C LEU A 206 5.04 1.96 -10.68
N GLY A 207 6.34 1.93 -11.02
CA GLY A 207 7.19 3.13 -11.04
C GLY A 207 7.50 3.69 -9.66
N CYS A 208 7.41 2.87 -8.61
CA CYS A 208 7.70 3.28 -7.24
C CYS A 208 9.22 3.37 -7.02
N ARG A 209 9.70 4.57 -6.66
CA ARG A 209 11.11 4.76 -6.27
C ARG A 209 11.41 4.18 -4.89
N ASN A 210 10.42 4.22 -4.00
CA ASN A 210 10.47 3.57 -2.70
C ASN A 210 9.20 2.75 -2.48
N ALA A 211 9.37 1.54 -1.95
CA ALA A 211 8.28 0.65 -1.61
C ALA A 211 8.67 -0.20 -0.39
N LEU A 212 7.67 -0.60 0.40
CA LEU A 212 7.81 -1.24 1.69
C LEU A 212 6.94 -2.48 1.76
N TYR A 213 7.51 -3.58 2.24
CA TYR A 213 6.75 -4.77 2.56
C TYR A 213 5.98 -4.56 3.86
N LEU A 214 4.69 -4.87 3.82
CA LEU A 214 3.78 -4.88 4.95
C LEU A 214 3.59 -6.32 5.45
N ASP A 215 2.75 -6.54 6.46
CA ASP A 215 2.56 -7.91 6.95
C ASP A 215 1.90 -8.82 5.90
N GLY A 216 2.65 -9.82 5.45
CA GLY A 216 2.20 -10.79 4.44
C GLY A 216 1.58 -12.06 5.01
N SER A 217 1.64 -12.28 6.33
CA SER A 217 1.15 -13.53 6.96
C SER A 217 -0.37 -13.65 6.85
N ILE A 218 -1.05 -12.51 6.90
CA ILE A 218 -2.53 -12.42 6.87
C ILE A 218 -3.00 -11.89 5.51
N SER A 219 -2.33 -10.87 4.95
CA SER A 219 -2.61 -10.26 3.63
C SER A 219 -4.11 -10.11 3.32
N SER A 220 -4.86 -9.57 4.28
CA SER A 220 -6.31 -9.39 4.18
C SER A 220 -6.64 -8.01 3.62
N ALA A 221 -7.73 -7.94 2.85
CA ALA A 221 -8.22 -6.68 2.30
C ALA A 221 -9.75 -6.55 2.36
N PHE A 222 -10.17 -5.30 2.45
CA PHE A 222 -11.50 -4.82 2.10
C PHE A 222 -11.38 -4.00 0.81
N ILE A 223 -12.19 -4.31 -0.20
CA ILE A 223 -12.21 -3.61 -1.48
C ILE A 223 -13.68 -3.46 -1.90
N ALA A 224 -14.22 -2.24 -1.79
CA ALA A 224 -15.65 -2.00 -1.93
C ALA A 224 -16.17 -2.31 -3.35
N ASP A 225 -15.47 -1.86 -4.39
CA ASP A 225 -15.87 -2.02 -5.79
C ASP A 225 -15.75 -3.46 -6.31
N GLN A 226 -14.95 -4.30 -5.64
CA GLN A 226 -14.81 -5.73 -5.93
C GLN A 226 -15.63 -6.63 -4.99
N ASN A 227 -16.41 -6.04 -4.07
CA ASN A 227 -17.16 -6.76 -3.03
C ASN A 227 -16.28 -7.75 -2.23
N ARG A 228 -15.02 -7.37 -1.97
CA ARG A 228 -14.09 -8.16 -1.15
C ARG A 228 -14.10 -7.65 0.29
N ASP A 229 -14.26 -8.56 1.25
CA ASP A 229 -14.26 -8.27 2.68
C ASP A 229 -13.69 -9.49 3.41
N ASP A 230 -12.38 -9.50 3.63
CA ASP A 230 -11.68 -10.60 4.29
C ASP A 230 -11.84 -10.53 5.82
N ARG A 231 -12.21 -11.65 6.45
CA ARG A 231 -12.59 -11.71 7.89
C ARG A 231 -11.93 -12.86 8.66
N LEU A 232 -10.97 -13.53 8.06
CA LEU A 232 -10.46 -14.81 8.57
C LEU A 232 -9.61 -14.66 9.83
N PHE A 233 -8.90 -13.54 9.98
CA PHE A 233 -7.95 -13.35 11.06
C PHE A 233 -8.06 -11.96 11.68
N PRO A 234 -7.88 -11.86 13.01
CA PRO A 234 -7.75 -10.56 13.64
C PRO A 234 -6.44 -9.87 13.22
N MET A 235 -6.51 -8.57 13.00
CA MET A 235 -5.39 -7.76 12.50
C MET A 235 -4.93 -6.70 13.50
N GLY A 236 -3.65 -6.32 13.43
CA GLY A 236 -3.11 -5.16 14.12
C GLY A 236 -3.34 -3.86 13.34
N PRO A 237 -2.29 -3.11 12.99
CA PRO A 237 -2.38 -1.94 12.11
C PRO A 237 -3.18 -2.20 10.83
N ILE A 238 -4.04 -1.25 10.47
CA ILE A 238 -4.82 -1.24 9.21
C ILE A 238 -4.50 0.04 8.46
N LEU A 239 -4.19 -0.07 7.17
CA LEU A 239 -4.08 1.05 6.23
C LEU A 239 -5.38 1.14 5.45
N SER A 240 -6.03 2.30 5.49
CA SER A 240 -7.35 2.51 4.88
C SER A 240 -7.33 3.65 3.88
N VAL A 241 -8.32 3.61 2.98
CA VAL A 241 -8.68 4.69 2.08
C VAL A 241 -10.17 4.94 2.23
N SER A 242 -10.54 6.20 2.51
CA SER A 242 -11.92 6.60 2.73
C SER A 242 -12.21 7.96 2.10
N MET A 243 -13.50 8.24 1.90
CA MET A 243 -13.98 9.56 1.48
C MET A 243 -15.07 10.07 2.43
N PRO A 244 -15.19 11.40 2.63
CA PRO A 244 -16.35 11.97 3.29
C PRO A 244 -17.63 11.59 2.55
N ILE A 245 -18.70 11.29 3.28
CA ILE A 245 -20.04 11.13 2.72
C ILE A 245 -20.58 12.54 2.44
N PRO A 246 -20.89 12.91 1.18
CA PRO A 246 -21.46 14.21 0.86
C PRO A 246 -22.72 14.51 1.69
N GLN A 247 -22.91 15.79 2.01
CA GLN A 247 -24.10 16.26 2.73
C GLN A 247 -25.35 16.14 1.87
#